data_AF-A0A356GJF8-F1
#
_entry.id   AF-A0A356GJF8-F1
#
_cell.length_a   1.000
_cell.length_b   1.000
_cell.length_c   1.000
_cell.angle_alpha   90.00
_cell.angle_beta   90.00
_cell.angle_gamma   90.00
#
_symmetry.space_group_name_H-M   'P 1'
#
loop_
_entity.id
_entity.type
_entity.pdbx_description
1 polymer ?
#
loop_
_entity_poly.entity_id
_entity_poly.type
_entity_poly.pdbx_seq_one_letter_code
_entity_poly.pdbx_strand_id
1 'polypeptide(L)'
;MDLKHEFKKPIHREDLMPVLGSGIFMSFTGGLIIGVLHLVFMYFLQFSLTWLFLLILAHLIAKRIQSSYQNYHILYSFLSVFFFIISFYLMHVTLTTGIYFISNAINTEIAISLLNPLLYFRFLNPLGANFFGINNILDVIFFIVGIIYSYRFSK
;
A
#
# COMPACT_ATOMS: atom_id res chain seq x y z
N MET A 1 5.43 -26.37 -1.56
CA MET A 1 6.44 -26.16 -0.50
C MET A 1 5.71 -25.96 0.80
N ASP A 2 6.00 -26.76 1.82
CA ASP A 2 5.35 -26.65 3.13
C ASP A 2 5.80 -25.35 3.82
N LEU A 3 4.86 -24.51 4.26
CA LEU A 3 5.13 -23.23 4.92
C LEU A 3 6.05 -23.41 6.13
N LYS A 4 5.91 -24.54 6.85
CA LYS A 4 6.77 -24.87 8.00
C LYS A 4 8.26 -24.96 7.65
N HIS A 5 8.62 -25.33 6.41
CA HIS A 5 10.02 -25.39 5.99
C HIS A 5 10.58 -24.02 5.64
N GLU A 6 9.78 -23.14 5.05
CA GLU A 6 10.20 -21.78 4.68
C GLU A 6 10.45 -20.89 5.91
N PHE A 7 9.65 -21.05 6.98
CA PHE A 7 9.85 -20.34 8.25
C PHE A 7 11.07 -20.82 9.05
N LYS A 8 11.60 -22.02 8.76
CA LYS A 8 12.78 -22.57 9.44
C LYS A 8 14.09 -22.15 8.77
N LYS A 9 14.05 -21.46 7.63
CA LYS A 9 15.26 -20.96 6.98
C LYS A 9 15.93 -19.89 7.87
N PRO A 10 17.27 -19.82 7.89
CA PRO A 10 17.96 -18.79 8.66
C PRO A 10 17.64 -17.40 8.09
N ILE A 11 17.39 -16.44 8.99
CA ILE A 11 17.25 -15.03 8.61
C ILE A 11 18.64 -14.40 8.63
N HIS A 12 19.16 -14.06 7.47
CA HIS A 12 20.43 -13.36 7.36
C HIS A 12 20.23 -11.87 7.69
N ARG A 13 20.92 -11.38 8.73
CA ARG A 13 20.84 -9.96 9.14
C ARG A 13 21.31 -9.01 8.03
N GLU A 14 22.27 -9.46 7.23
CA GLU A 14 22.84 -8.75 6.09
C GLU A 14 21.79 -8.44 5.01
N ASP A 15 20.80 -9.31 4.85
CA ASP A 15 19.67 -9.14 3.91
C ASP A 15 18.50 -8.35 4.54
N LEU A 16 18.32 -8.44 5.86
CA LEU A 16 17.18 -7.83 6.54
C LEU A 16 17.21 -6.29 6.50
N MET A 17 18.35 -5.67 6.78
CA MET A 17 18.46 -4.20 6.85
C MET A 17 18.24 -3.54 5.46
N PRO A 18 18.85 -4.04 4.37
CA PRO A 18 18.56 -3.55 3.02
C PRO A 18 17.09 -3.71 2.61
N VAL A 19 16.45 -4.83 2.96
CA VAL A 19 15.02 -5.06 2.69
C VAL A 19 14.14 -4.05 3.43
N LEU A 20 14.42 -3.81 4.72
CA LEU A 20 13.67 -2.82 5.50
C LEU A 20 13.88 -1.40 4.95
N GLY A 21 15.12 -1.00 4.69
CA GLY A 21 15.43 0.32 4.16
C GLY A 21 14.76 0.58 2.81
N SER A 22 14.86 -0.39 1.89
CA SER A 22 14.22 -0.32 0.58
C SER A 22 12.70 -0.31 0.68
N GLY A 23 12.12 -1.14 1.53
CA GLY A 23 10.67 -1.20 1.72
C GLY A 23 10.10 0.07 2.33
N ILE A 24 10.74 0.62 3.37
CA ILE A 24 10.36 1.91 3.97
C ILE A 24 10.43 3.00 2.91
N PHE A 25 11.56 3.14 2.22
CA PHE A 25 11.74 4.17 1.20
C PHE A 25 10.68 4.08 0.09
N MET A 26 10.43 2.88 -0.45
CA MET A 26 9.44 2.69 -1.52
C MET A 26 8.01 2.92 -1.02
N SER A 27 7.68 2.49 0.20
CA SER A 27 6.34 2.69 0.76
C SER A 27 6.01 4.17 0.95
N PHE A 28 6.97 4.95 1.47
CA PHE A 28 6.84 6.40 1.63
C PHE A 28 6.80 7.13 0.29
N THR A 29 7.84 6.99 -0.52
CA THR A 29 7.94 7.72 -1.79
C THR A 29 6.83 7.32 -2.76
N GLY A 30 6.56 6.02 -2.90
CA GLY A 30 5.48 5.50 -3.75
C GLY A 30 4.11 5.95 -3.29
N GLY A 31 3.84 5.91 -1.98
CA GLY A 31 2.56 6.34 -1.42
C GLY A 31 2.31 7.83 -1.65
N LEU A 32 3.30 8.66 -1.34
CA LEU A 32 3.22 10.12 -1.56
C LEU A 32 3.03 10.46 -3.05
N ILE A 33 3.88 9.90 -3.93
CA ILE A 33 3.83 10.19 -5.38
C ILE A 33 2.48 9.76 -5.97
N ILE A 34 2.01 8.55 -5.65
CA ILE A 34 0.74 8.07 -6.17
C ILE A 34 -0.43 8.86 -5.61
N GLY A 35 -0.38 9.26 -4.33
CA GLY A 35 -1.41 10.13 -3.75
C GLY A 35 -1.54 11.46 -4.48
N VAL A 36 -0.39 12.10 -4.79
CA VAL A 36 -0.35 13.35 -5.57
C VAL A 36 -0.83 13.12 -7.00
N LEU A 37 -0.36 12.07 -7.68
CA LEU A 37 -0.83 11.74 -9.03
C LEU A 37 -2.33 11.52 -9.02
N HIS A 38 -2.85 10.72 -8.10
CA HIS A 38 -4.28 10.47 -8.00
C HIS A 38 -5.08 11.76 -7.79
N LEU A 39 -4.59 12.68 -6.95
CA LEU A 39 -5.20 14.00 -6.80
C LEU A 39 -5.24 14.76 -8.13
N VAL A 40 -4.13 14.79 -8.87
CA VAL A 40 -4.06 15.48 -10.17
C VAL A 40 -5.05 14.88 -11.17
N PHE A 41 -5.10 13.55 -11.28
CA PHE A 41 -6.04 12.87 -12.17
C PHE A 41 -7.50 13.14 -11.78
N MET A 42 -7.82 13.14 -10.47
CA MET A 42 -9.16 13.40 -9.98
C MET A 42 -9.61 14.85 -10.25
N TYR A 43 -8.75 15.84 -9.98
CA TYR A 43 -9.12 17.26 -10.12
C TYR A 43 -9.05 17.78 -11.55
N PHE A 44 -8.03 17.40 -12.32
CA PHE A 44 -7.82 17.96 -13.67
C PHE A 44 -8.40 17.10 -14.78
N LEU A 45 -8.40 15.78 -14.62
CA LEU A 45 -8.79 14.84 -15.67
C LEU A 45 -10.15 14.19 -15.42
N GLN A 46 -10.71 14.33 -14.21
CA GLN A 46 -12.03 13.79 -13.82
C GLN A 46 -12.19 12.27 -14.00
N PHE A 47 -11.09 11.52 -13.97
CA PHE A 47 -11.12 10.06 -13.93
C PHE A 47 -10.13 9.51 -12.91
N SER A 48 -10.39 8.31 -12.41
CA SER A 48 -9.54 7.62 -11.45
C SER A 48 -8.75 6.49 -12.10
N LEU A 49 -7.44 6.43 -11.80
CA LEU A 49 -6.55 5.32 -12.12
C LEU A 49 -6.03 4.62 -10.85
N THR A 50 -6.73 4.75 -9.72
CA THR A 50 -6.24 4.25 -8.43
C THR A 50 -5.82 2.79 -8.51
N TRP A 51 -6.65 1.92 -9.10
CA TRP A 51 -6.36 0.49 -9.19
C TRP A 51 -5.10 0.19 -10.01
N LEU A 52 -4.88 0.91 -11.11
CA LEU A 52 -3.66 0.77 -11.91
C LEU A 52 -2.43 1.19 -11.10
N PHE A 53 -2.52 2.31 -10.38
CA PHE A 53 -1.43 2.78 -9.54
C PHE A 53 -1.13 1.80 -8.39
N LEU A 54 -2.14 1.18 -7.79
CA LEU A 54 -1.95 0.15 -6.76
C LEU A 54 -1.22 -1.08 -7.28
N LEU A 55 -1.54 -1.54 -8.49
CA LEU A 55 -0.84 -2.66 -9.12
C LEU A 55 0.63 -2.31 -9.42
N ILE A 56 0.88 -1.12 -9.98
CA ILE A 56 2.24 -0.64 -10.24
C ILE A 56 3.03 -0.55 -8.93
N LEU A 57 2.43 0.02 -7.88
CA LEU A 57 3.03 0.14 -6.55
C LEU A 57 3.40 -1.22 -5.96
N ALA A 58 2.47 -2.17 -5.97
CA ALA A 58 2.70 -3.53 -5.49
C ALA A 58 3.85 -4.19 -6.25
N HIS A 59 3.89 -4.05 -7.57
CA HIS A 59 4.97 -4.59 -8.40
C HIS A 59 6.33 -3.96 -8.07
N LEU A 60 6.39 -2.62 -7.97
CA LEU A 60 7.63 -1.91 -7.69
C LEU A 60 8.20 -2.23 -6.30
N ILE A 61 7.33 -2.29 -5.28
CA ILE A 61 7.72 -2.67 -3.92
C ILE A 61 8.25 -4.12 -3.91
N ALA A 62 7.53 -5.05 -4.53
CA ALA A 62 7.93 -6.45 -4.57
C ALA A 62 9.28 -6.65 -5.26
N LYS A 63 9.44 -6.07 -6.45
CA LYS A 63 10.69 -6.15 -7.23
C LYS A 63 11.87 -5.54 -6.49
N ARG A 64 11.66 -4.42 -5.81
CA ARG A 64 12.73 -3.77 -5.04
C ARG A 64 13.16 -4.62 -3.85
N ILE A 65 12.21 -5.18 -3.11
CA ILE A 65 12.49 -6.07 -1.98
C ILE A 65 13.20 -7.35 -2.47
N GLN A 66 12.75 -7.93 -3.58
CA GLN A 66 13.40 -9.07 -4.22
C GLN A 66 14.87 -8.79 -4.54
N SER A 67 15.17 -7.61 -5.08
CA SER A 67 16.54 -7.22 -5.40
C SER A 67 17.42 -6.90 -4.16
N SER A 68 16.83 -6.86 -2.97
CA SER A 68 17.51 -6.44 -1.74
C SER A 68 17.98 -7.60 -0.86
N TYR A 69 17.65 -8.85 -1.20
CA TYR A 69 18.14 -10.04 -0.51
C TYR A 69 18.88 -10.97 -1.48
N GLN A 70 19.87 -11.70 -0.98
CA GLN A 70 20.55 -12.76 -1.74
C GLN A 70 19.90 -14.13 -1.50
N ASN A 71 19.51 -14.41 -0.26
CA ASN A 71 18.88 -15.68 0.12
C ASN A 71 17.41 -15.47 0.46
N TYR A 72 16.51 -16.20 -0.21
CA TYR A 72 15.08 -16.05 0.02
C TYR A 72 14.66 -16.55 1.42
N HIS A 73 13.89 -15.71 2.12
CA HIS A 73 13.16 -16.03 3.33
C HIS A 73 11.72 -15.52 3.25
N ILE A 74 10.74 -16.31 3.71
CA ILE A 74 9.30 -15.96 3.61
C ILE A 74 8.93 -14.64 4.30
N LEU A 75 9.69 -14.26 5.33
CA LEU A 75 9.57 -12.97 6.01
C LEU A 75 9.65 -11.78 5.03
N TYR A 76 10.47 -11.86 3.99
CA TYR A 76 10.61 -10.77 3.02
C TYR A 76 9.34 -10.58 2.18
N SER A 77 8.63 -11.67 1.87
CA SER A 77 7.33 -11.59 1.22
C SER A 77 6.26 -10.98 2.12
N PHE A 78 6.27 -11.29 3.42
CA PHE A 78 5.40 -10.63 4.40
C PHE A 78 5.74 -9.14 4.58
N LEU A 79 7.02 -8.79 4.61
CA LEU A 79 7.47 -7.40 4.65
C LEU A 79 7.01 -6.63 3.40
N SER A 80 7.06 -7.25 2.21
CA SER A 80 6.54 -6.64 0.99
C SER A 80 5.07 -6.26 1.11
N VAL A 81 4.23 -7.19 1.58
CA VAL A 81 2.80 -6.94 1.81
C VAL A 81 2.61 -5.84 2.85
N PHE A 82 3.38 -5.86 3.93
CA PHE A 82 3.33 -4.82 4.96
C PHE A 82 3.66 -3.42 4.40
N PHE A 83 4.73 -3.30 3.61
CA PHE A 83 5.10 -2.03 2.97
C PHE A 83 4.08 -1.58 1.92
N PHE A 84 3.45 -2.51 1.21
CA PHE A 84 2.33 -2.19 0.32
C PHE A 84 1.14 -1.60 1.10
N ILE A 85 0.76 -2.17 2.25
CA ILE A 85 -0.31 -1.65 3.10
C ILE A 85 0.01 -0.25 3.63
N ILE A 86 1.25 -0.02 4.09
CA ILE A 86 1.70 1.32 4.51
C ILE A 86 1.59 2.31 3.35
N SER A 87 2.04 1.90 2.17
CA SER A 87 2.04 2.77 0.99
C SER A 87 0.62 3.10 0.54
N PHE A 88 -0.30 2.14 0.58
CA PHE A 88 -1.73 2.36 0.37
C PHE A 88 -2.30 3.39 1.34
N TYR A 89 -1.99 3.25 2.63
CA TYR A 89 -2.39 4.22 3.65
C TYR A 89 -1.85 5.63 3.33
N LEU A 90 -0.54 5.76 3.07
CA LEU A 90 0.09 7.05 2.76
C LEU A 90 -0.48 7.68 1.49
N MET A 91 -0.80 6.88 0.46
CA MET A 91 -1.48 7.34 -0.75
C MET A 91 -2.80 8.02 -0.41
N HIS A 92 -3.64 7.38 0.39
CA HIS A 92 -4.92 7.95 0.77
C HIS A 92 -4.78 9.17 1.69
N VAL A 93 -3.87 9.14 2.67
CA VAL A 93 -3.57 10.31 3.51
C VAL A 93 -3.18 11.50 2.63
N THR A 94 -2.29 11.29 1.66
CA THR A 94 -1.81 12.35 0.76
C THR A 94 -2.94 12.91 -0.10
N LEU A 95 -3.76 12.03 -0.69
CA LEU A 95 -4.92 12.41 -1.48
C LEU A 95 -5.90 13.25 -0.65
N THR A 96 -6.32 12.73 0.51
CA THR A 96 -7.31 13.37 1.38
C THR A 96 -6.79 14.69 1.94
N THR A 97 -5.52 14.74 2.35
CA THR A 97 -4.87 16.00 2.77
C THR A 97 -4.88 17.03 1.65
N GLY A 98 -4.54 16.62 0.42
CA GLY A 98 -4.54 17.52 -0.72
C GLY A 98 -5.95 18.04 -1.08
N ILE A 99 -6.98 17.19 -0.98
CA ILE A 99 -8.39 17.61 -1.16
C ILE A 99 -8.77 18.67 -0.11
N TYR A 100 -8.47 18.43 1.17
CA TYR A 100 -8.77 19.39 2.24
C TYR A 100 -7.97 20.69 2.11
N PHE A 101 -6.73 20.60 1.63
CA PHE A 101 -5.91 21.77 1.35
C PHE A 101 -6.53 22.63 0.24
N ILE A 102 -6.93 22.03 -0.88
CA ILE A 102 -7.54 22.75 -2.02
C ILE A 102 -8.89 23.36 -1.65
N SER A 103 -9.67 22.67 -0.80
CA SER A 103 -10.98 23.15 -0.35
C SER A 103 -10.91 24.15 0.82
N ASN A 104 -9.72 24.54 1.29
CA ASN A 104 -9.53 25.39 2.48
C ASN A 104 -10.27 24.89 3.72
N ALA A 105 -10.41 23.57 3.86
CA ALA A 105 -11.16 22.92 4.92
C ALA A 105 -10.25 22.31 6.00
N ILE A 106 -8.94 22.56 5.98
CA ILE A 106 -8.02 22.02 6.99
C ILE A 106 -8.29 22.69 8.34
N ASN A 107 -8.73 21.89 9.30
CA ASN A 107 -8.78 22.25 10.72
C ASN A 107 -8.03 21.20 11.56
N THR A 108 -7.88 21.46 12.86
CA THR A 108 -7.16 20.57 13.79
C THR A 108 -7.82 19.20 13.93
N GLU A 109 -9.14 19.13 13.94
CA GLU A 109 -9.90 17.88 14.03
C GLU A 109 -9.67 16.98 12.81
N ILE A 110 -9.72 17.56 11.61
CA ILE A 110 -9.44 16.90 10.34
C ILE A 110 -7.99 16.42 10.33
N ALA A 111 -7.03 17.26 10.75
CA ALA A 111 -5.62 16.88 10.84
C ALA A 111 -5.41 15.65 11.74
N ILE A 112 -6.09 15.58 12.89
CA ILE A 112 -6.04 14.41 13.78
C ILE A 112 -6.71 13.20 13.13
N SER A 113 -7.84 13.39 12.46
CA SER A 113 -8.56 12.31 11.77
C SER A 113 -7.71 11.68 10.66
N LEU A 114 -6.88 12.46 9.96
CA LEU A 114 -6.01 11.98 8.89
C LEU A 114 -4.99 10.94 9.38
N LEU A 115 -4.64 10.95 10.67
CA LEU A 115 -3.73 9.99 11.28
C LEU A 115 -4.41 8.67 11.66
N ASN A 116 -5.73 8.57 11.52
CA ASN A 116 -6.46 7.35 11.86
C ASN A 116 -6.48 6.37 10.66
N PRO A 117 -5.70 5.27 10.71
CA PRO A 117 -5.64 4.31 9.61
C PRO A 117 -6.99 3.64 9.33
N LEU A 118 -7.84 3.46 10.35
CA LEU A 118 -9.11 2.77 10.20
C LEU A 118 -10.04 3.46 9.20
N LEU A 119 -9.91 4.79 9.03
CA LEU A 119 -10.73 5.55 8.07
C LEU A 119 -10.47 5.10 6.63
N TYR A 120 -9.21 4.81 6.30
CA TYR A 120 -8.80 4.46 4.94
C TYR A 120 -8.99 2.97 4.62
N PHE A 121 -9.13 2.12 5.65
CA PHE A 121 -9.42 0.70 5.49
C PHE A 121 -10.90 0.34 5.72
N ARG A 122 -11.80 1.33 5.80
CA ARG A 122 -13.25 1.09 5.97
C ARG A 122 -13.86 0.22 4.87
N PHE A 123 -13.29 0.26 3.66
CA PHE A 123 -13.76 -0.55 2.53
C PHE A 123 -13.66 -2.07 2.79
N LEU A 124 -12.80 -2.49 3.73
CA LEU A 124 -12.65 -3.88 4.15
C LEU A 124 -13.68 -4.32 5.21
N ASN A 125 -14.49 -3.41 5.76
CA ASN A 125 -15.45 -3.75 6.81
C ASN A 125 -16.73 -4.36 6.22
N PRO A 126 -17.01 -5.67 6.42
CA PRO A 126 -18.17 -6.34 5.85
C PRO A 126 -19.50 -5.86 6.42
N LEU A 127 -19.49 -5.22 7.60
CA LEU A 127 -20.68 -4.67 8.25
C LEU A 127 -20.98 -3.22 7.81
N GLY A 128 -20.16 -2.65 6.92
CA GLY A 128 -20.37 -1.30 6.41
C GLY A 128 -21.54 -1.22 5.44
N ALA A 129 -22.32 -0.14 5.51
CA ALA A 129 -23.49 0.08 4.64
C ALA A 129 -23.17 0.00 3.13
N ASN A 130 -21.96 0.40 2.74
CA ASN A 130 -21.51 0.41 1.34
C ASN A 130 -20.69 -0.82 0.94
N PHE A 131 -20.58 -1.84 1.80
CA PHE A 131 -19.66 -2.96 1.57
C PHE A 131 -19.96 -3.73 0.26
N PHE A 132 -21.24 -3.96 -0.03
CA PHE A 132 -21.70 -4.63 -1.24
C PHE A 132 -21.85 -3.70 -2.46
N GLY A 133 -21.45 -2.44 -2.34
CA GLY A 133 -21.42 -1.51 -3.48
C GLY A 133 -20.37 -1.93 -4.50
N ILE A 134 -20.67 -1.79 -5.80
CA ILE A 134 -19.78 -2.21 -6.90
C ILE A 134 -18.38 -1.62 -6.75
N ASN A 135 -18.28 -0.31 -6.46
CA ASN A 135 -16.99 0.37 -6.28
C ASN A 135 -16.20 -0.23 -5.11
N ASN A 136 -16.86 -0.51 -3.98
CA ASN A 136 -16.22 -1.09 -2.81
C ASN A 136 -15.73 -2.52 -3.08
N ILE A 137 -16.53 -3.33 -3.80
CA ILE A 137 -16.13 -4.68 -4.21
C ILE A 137 -14.89 -4.62 -5.10
N LEU A 138 -14.83 -3.69 -6.06
CA LEU A 138 -13.66 -3.50 -6.90
C LEU A 138 -12.44 -3.07 -6.07
N ASP A 139 -12.59 -2.15 -5.13
CA ASP A 139 -11.51 -1.74 -4.23
C ASP A 139 -10.98 -2.92 -3.40
N VAL A 140 -11.86 -3.75 -2.85
CA VAL A 140 -11.48 -4.98 -2.13
C VAL A 140 -10.72 -5.94 -3.05
N ILE A 141 -11.23 -6.19 -4.26
CA ILE A 141 -10.59 -7.11 -5.22
C ILE A 141 -9.20 -6.60 -5.59
N PHE A 142 -9.06 -5.34 -6.02
CA PHE A 142 -7.77 -4.79 -6.43
C PHE A 142 -6.79 -4.68 -5.27
N PHE A 143 -7.26 -4.42 -4.05
CA PHE A 143 -6.43 -4.46 -2.86
C PHE A 143 -5.90 -5.88 -2.59
N ILE A 144 -6.77 -6.90 -2.65
CA ILE A 144 -6.36 -8.31 -2.51
C ILE A 144 -5.39 -8.71 -3.62
N VAL A 145 -5.65 -8.32 -4.87
CA VAL A 145 -4.73 -8.57 -5.99
C VAL A 145 -3.37 -7.91 -5.70
N GLY A 146 -3.35 -6.67 -5.21
CA GLY A 146 -2.13 -5.98 -4.79
C GLY A 146 -1.34 -6.75 -3.72
N ILE A 147 -2.02 -7.27 -2.70
CA ILE A 147 -1.41 -8.12 -1.66
C ILE A 147 -0.82 -9.39 -2.28
N ILE A 148 -1.61 -10.13 -3.08
CA ILE A 148 -1.17 -11.38 -3.70
C ILE A 148 0.04 -11.11 -4.60
N TYR A 149 -0.01 -10.04 -5.38
CA TYR A 149 1.06 -9.66 -6.30
C TYR A 149 2.31 -9.28 -5.53
N SER A 150 2.19 -8.45 -4.50
CA SER A 150 3.29 -8.07 -3.61
C SER A 150 3.96 -9.28 -2.97
N TYR A 151 3.17 -10.25 -2.49
CA TYR A 151 3.68 -11.49 -1.90
C TYR A 151 4.36 -12.41 -2.91
N ARG A 152 3.75 -12.63 -4.08
CA ARG A 152 4.26 -13.57 -5.09
C ARG A 152 5.51 -13.07 -5.80
N PHE A 153 5.59 -11.78 -6.10
CA PHE A 153 6.72 -11.21 -6.85
C PHE A 153 7.93 -10.89 -5.96
N SER A 154 7.77 -10.92 -4.64
CA SER A 154 8.86 -10.80 -3.67
C SER A 154 9.36 -12.17 -3.19
N LYS A 155 8.94 -13.25 -3.84
CA LYS A 155 9.45 -14.60 -3.65
C LYS A 155 10.48 -14.91 -4.72
#